data_AF-A0A518GA64-F1
#
_entry.id   AF-A0A518GA64-F1
#
_cell.length_a   1.000
_cell.length_b   1.000
_cell.length_c   1.000
_cell.angle_alpha   90.00
_cell.angle_beta   90.00
_cell.angle_gamma   90.00
#
_symmetry.space_group_name_H-M   'P 1'
#
loop_
_entity.id
_entity.type
_entity.pdbx_description
1 polymer ?
#
loop_
_entity_poly.entity_id
_entity_poly.type
_entity_poly.pdbx_seq_one_letter_code
_entity_poly.pdbx_strand_id
1 'polypeptide(L)'
;MRWRIAKFLILLILAWCTMTTLHEFGHIVSGWACGGTLQSVSLVPWSLPYSIFEPDPWPLFTLWGGPIVGSLLPVMLALIVRQPWSAFIAYFCLLSNGAYLATAWMTGDRYLDTTKLLDHGAPPLAIAAFCGLTISVGYLGFRRQCIYWLSPELDNDSTGSSCTASTTT
;
A
#
# COMPACT_ATOMS: atom_id res chain seq x y z
N MET A 1 -10.78 -23.60 -6.20
CA MET A 1 -11.19 -22.52 -5.27
C MET A 1 -10.21 -22.30 -4.10
N ARG A 2 -9.90 -23.31 -3.26
CA ARG A 2 -9.01 -23.18 -2.08
C ARG A 2 -7.62 -22.58 -2.38
N TRP A 3 -6.98 -22.98 -3.48
CA TRP A 3 -5.65 -22.47 -3.84
C TRP A 3 -5.63 -20.98 -4.21
N ARG A 4 -6.72 -20.47 -4.81
CA ARG A 4 -6.83 -19.06 -5.23
C ARG A 4 -6.99 -18.15 -4.01
N ILE A 5 -7.80 -18.58 -3.05
CA ILE A 5 -7.97 -17.91 -1.76
C ILE A 5 -6.64 -17.86 -1.01
N ALA A 6 -5.91 -18.97 -0.94
CA ALA A 6 -4.59 -18.99 -0.28
C ALA A 6 -3.58 -18.05 -0.97
N LYS A 7 -3.52 -18.02 -2.32
CA LYS A 7 -2.69 -17.04 -3.06
C LYS A 7 -3.09 -15.60 -2.74
N PHE A 8 -4.38 -15.30 -2.71
CA PHE A 8 -4.90 -13.98 -2.36
C PHE A 8 -4.51 -13.56 -0.93
N LEU A 9 -4.65 -14.47 0.04
CA LEU A 9 -4.27 -14.21 1.44
C LEU A 9 -2.76 -13.97 1.57
N ILE A 10 -1.94 -14.75 0.87
CA ILE A 10 -0.48 -14.53 0.85
C ILE A 10 -0.16 -13.15 0.27
N LEU A 11 -0.79 -12.77 -0.85
CA LEU A 11 -0.61 -11.44 -1.44
C LEU A 11 -1.06 -10.32 -0.51
N LEU A 12 -2.12 -10.53 0.26
CA LEU A 12 -2.62 -9.56 1.24
C LEU A 12 -1.62 -9.36 2.39
N ILE A 13 -1.07 -10.45 2.92
CA ILE A 13 -0.04 -10.38 3.98
C ILE A 13 1.23 -9.70 3.45
N LEU A 14 1.68 -10.06 2.24
CA LEU A 14 2.83 -9.43 1.60
C LEU A 14 2.58 -7.94 1.36
N ALA A 15 1.38 -7.56 0.92
CA ALA A 15 1.01 -6.16 0.72
C ALA A 15 1.01 -5.37 2.03
N TRP A 16 0.52 -5.96 3.12
CA TRP A 16 0.58 -5.36 4.45
C TRP A 16 2.01 -5.11 4.91
N CYS A 17 2.87 -6.13 4.89
CA CYS A 17 4.27 -6.00 5.27
C CYS A 17 5.02 -4.99 4.40
N THR A 18 4.71 -4.95 3.09
CA THR A 18 5.32 -3.99 2.16
C THR A 18 4.89 -2.57 2.50
N MET A 19 3.60 -2.34 2.77
CA MET A 19 3.08 -1.03 3.10
C MET A 19 3.72 -0.47 4.36
N THR A 20 3.76 -1.25 5.45
CA THR A 20 4.34 -0.79 6.72
C THR A 20 5.85 -0.54 6.61
N THR A 21 6.57 -1.42 5.92
CA THR A 21 8.02 -1.27 5.73
C THR A 21 8.36 -0.04 4.90
N LEU A 22 7.64 0.19 3.79
CA LEU A 22 7.90 1.34 2.91
C LEU A 22 7.45 2.66 3.54
N HIS A 23 6.41 2.64 4.37
CA HIS A 23 5.98 3.81 5.13
C HIS A 23 7.08 4.25 6.11
N GLU A 24 7.59 3.34 6.93
CA GLU A 24 8.67 3.65 7.87
C GLU A 24 9.98 3.99 7.17
N PHE A 25 10.31 3.27 6.10
CA PHE A 25 11.47 3.59 5.28
C PHE A 25 11.40 5.00 4.72
N GLY A 26 10.20 5.46 4.34
CA GLY A 26 9.95 6.83 3.91
C GLY A 26 10.35 7.85 4.97
N HIS A 27 9.89 7.67 6.21
CA HIS A 27 10.28 8.51 7.34
C HIS A 27 11.80 8.51 7.55
N ILE A 28 12.44 7.35 7.47
CA ILE A 28 13.88 7.22 7.67
C ILE A 28 14.67 8.00 6.62
N VAL A 29 14.33 7.81 5.35
CA VAL A 29 15.00 8.47 4.23
C VAL A 29 14.79 9.99 4.27
N SER A 30 13.58 10.45 4.57
CA SER A 30 13.32 11.89 4.71
C SER A 30 14.03 12.51 5.90
N GLY A 31 14.09 11.82 7.05
CA GLY A 31 14.78 12.30 8.24
C GLY A 31 16.29 12.41 8.02
N TRP A 32 16.90 11.42 7.36
CA TRP A 32 18.31 11.51 6.93
C TRP A 32 18.55 12.63 5.91
N ALA A 33 17.65 12.82 4.94
CA ALA A 33 17.76 13.88 3.95
C ALA A 33 17.66 15.29 4.59
N CYS A 34 16.91 15.43 5.68
CA CYS A 34 16.83 16.66 6.46
C CYS A 34 18.01 16.87 7.42
N GLY A 35 18.97 15.95 7.47
CA GLY A 35 20.13 16.02 8.36
C GLY A 35 19.87 15.56 9.79
N GLY A 36 18.75 14.90 10.05
CA GLY A 36 18.43 14.33 11.34
C GLY A 36 19.21 13.04 11.61
N THR A 37 19.75 12.91 12.82
CA THR A 37 20.33 11.65 13.30
C THR A 37 19.23 10.75 13.84
N LEU A 38 19.15 9.54 13.27
CA LEU A 38 18.18 8.51 13.67
C LEU A 38 18.56 7.97 15.06
N GLN A 39 17.73 8.25 16.08
CA GLN A 39 18.00 7.76 17.44
C GLN A 39 17.35 6.40 17.72
N SER A 40 16.13 6.19 17.24
CA SER A 40 15.40 4.94 17.48
C SER A 40 14.44 4.63 16.33
N VAL A 41 14.39 3.35 15.95
CA VAL A 41 13.41 2.79 15.02
C VAL A 41 12.77 1.59 15.70
N SER A 42 11.45 1.62 15.82
CA SER A 42 10.68 0.47 16.29
C SER A 42 9.82 -0.06 15.15
N LEU A 43 10.31 -1.06 14.42
CA LEU A 43 9.60 -1.75 13.33
C LEU A 43 8.73 -2.89 13.88
N VAL A 44 7.93 -2.65 14.92
CA VAL A 44 7.05 -3.69 15.45
C VAL A 44 5.76 -3.71 14.62
N PRO A 45 5.46 -4.77 13.84
CA PRO A 45 4.31 -4.79 12.93
C PRO A 45 2.93 -4.74 13.62
N TRP A 46 2.90 -4.83 14.96
CA TRP A 46 1.70 -4.78 15.80
C TRP A 46 1.61 -3.51 16.66
N SER A 47 2.60 -2.61 16.55
CA SER A 47 2.60 -1.28 17.15
C SER A 47 2.67 -0.24 16.04
N LEU A 48 2.16 0.97 16.28
CA LEU A 48 2.46 2.09 15.41
C LEU A 48 3.99 2.26 15.38
N PRO A 49 4.65 2.03 14.24
CA PRO A 49 6.08 2.20 14.17
C PRO A 49 6.39 3.70 14.19
N TYR A 50 7.48 4.07 14.85
CA TYR A 50 7.87 5.46 14.97
C TYR A 50 9.40 5.56 14.87
N SER A 51 9.84 6.60 14.18
CA SER A 51 11.23 6.95 13.99
C SER A 51 11.47 8.32 14.64
N ILE A 52 12.31 8.40 15.68
CA ILE A 52 12.66 9.67 16.34
C ILE A 52 13.98 10.18 15.77
N PHE A 53 13.96 11.42 15.27
CA PHE A 53 15.10 12.15 14.77
C PHE A 53 15.39 13.35 15.67
N GLU A 54 16.66 13.55 16.02
CA GLU A 54 17.09 14.75 16.74
C GLU A 54 18.52 15.12 16.32
N PRO A 55 18.79 16.37 15.90
CA PRO A 55 17.82 17.45 15.66
C PRO A 55 16.98 17.16 14.39
N ASP A 56 15.68 17.47 14.42
CA ASP A 56 14.83 17.48 13.21
C ASP A 56 14.54 18.93 12.80
N PRO A 57 15.35 19.50 11.88
CA PRO A 57 15.15 20.87 11.43
C PRO A 57 13.89 21.06 10.58
N TRP A 58 13.28 19.99 10.06
CA TRP A 58 12.13 20.06 9.14
C TRP A 58 11.11 18.92 9.38
N PRO A 59 10.42 18.89 10.54
CA PRO A 59 9.56 17.78 10.94
C PRO A 59 8.40 17.49 9.98
N LEU A 60 7.89 18.52 9.30
CA LEU A 60 6.88 18.36 8.25
C LEU A 60 7.38 17.48 7.11
N PHE A 61 8.63 17.66 6.67
CA PHE A 61 9.19 16.91 5.55
C PHE A 61 9.42 15.44 5.94
N THR A 62 9.93 15.21 7.16
CA THR A 62 10.08 13.88 7.73
C THR A 62 8.74 13.14 7.83
N LEU A 63 7.69 13.82 8.32
CA LEU A 63 6.36 13.24 8.46
C LEU A 63 5.67 12.96 7.13
N TRP A 64 5.85 13.81 6.11
CA TRP A 64 5.32 13.55 4.77
C TRP A 64 6.09 12.45 4.03
N GLY A 65 7.37 12.24 4.36
CA GLY A 65 8.22 11.23 3.74
C GLY A 65 7.63 9.82 3.82
N GLY A 66 7.06 9.43 4.96
CA GLY A 66 6.44 8.11 5.12
C GLY A 66 5.29 7.84 4.16
N PRO A 67 4.19 8.62 4.22
CA PRO A 67 3.04 8.46 3.33
C PRO A 67 3.39 8.63 1.84
N ILE A 68 4.27 9.58 1.50
CA ILE A 68 4.65 9.86 0.11
C ILE A 68 5.48 8.71 -0.46
N VAL A 69 6.57 8.33 0.20
CA VAL A 69 7.44 7.26 -0.28
C VAL A 69 6.72 5.91 -0.20
N GLY A 70 6.00 5.65 0.88
CA GLY A 70 5.17 4.46 1.08
C GLY A 70 4.07 4.29 0.02
N SER A 71 3.65 5.37 -0.63
CA SER A 71 2.66 5.35 -1.72
C SER A 71 3.28 5.35 -3.11
N LEU A 72 4.28 6.20 -3.36
CA LEU A 72 4.89 6.36 -4.69
C LEU A 72 5.80 5.20 -5.06
N LEU A 73 6.64 4.74 -4.13
CA LEU A 73 7.62 3.69 -4.40
C LEU A 73 6.97 2.38 -4.87
N PRO A 74 5.91 1.83 -4.22
CA PRO A 74 5.29 0.61 -4.71
C PRO A 74 4.56 0.81 -6.04
N VAL A 75 3.98 1.99 -6.30
CA VAL A 75 3.39 2.32 -7.60
C VAL A 75 4.46 2.36 -8.70
N MET A 76 5.61 2.98 -8.45
CA MET A 76 6.73 3.01 -9.40
C MET A 76 7.27 1.61 -9.67
N LEU A 77 7.45 0.79 -8.64
CA LEU A 77 7.86 -0.60 -8.80
C LEU A 77 6.84 -1.40 -9.62
N ALA A 78 5.53 -1.21 -9.40
CA ALA A 78 4.52 -1.88 -10.20
C ALA A 78 4.54 -1.44 -11.68
N LEU A 79 4.87 -0.18 -11.98
CA LEU A 79 5.03 0.32 -13.35
C LEU A 79 6.27 -0.26 -14.06
N ILE A 80 7.33 -0.58 -13.30
CA ILE A 80 8.57 -1.19 -13.81
C ILE A 80 8.40 -2.70 -14.01
N VAL A 81 7.91 -3.39 -12.96
CA VAL A 81 7.76 -4.85 -12.96
C VAL A 81 6.61 -5.30 -13.87
N ARG A 82 5.55 -4.48 -13.98
CA ARG A 82 4.37 -4.71 -14.83
C ARG A 82 3.68 -6.06 -14.61
N GLN A 83 3.80 -6.62 -13.40
CA GLN A 83 3.15 -7.88 -13.04
C GLN A 83 1.85 -7.62 -12.25
N PRO A 84 0.81 -8.46 -12.40
CA PRO A 84 -0.48 -8.25 -11.75
C PRO A 84 -0.40 -8.30 -10.22
N TRP A 85 0.50 -9.13 -9.67
CA TRP A 85 0.74 -9.20 -8.22
C TRP A 85 1.36 -7.89 -7.68
N SER A 86 2.24 -7.25 -8.45
CA SER A 86 2.88 -5.98 -8.06
C SER A 86 1.89 -4.82 -8.09
N ALA A 87 0.98 -4.81 -9.07
CA ALA A 87 -0.10 -3.84 -9.14
C ALA A 87 -1.07 -3.99 -7.95
N PHE A 88 -1.39 -5.22 -7.54
CA PHE A 88 -2.19 -5.48 -6.35
C PHE A 88 -1.56 -4.87 -5.09
N ILE A 89 -0.26 -5.13 -4.87
CA ILE A 89 0.49 -4.56 -3.74
C ILE A 89 0.50 -3.03 -3.81
N ALA A 90 0.74 -2.44 -4.98
CA ALA A 90 0.78 -0.99 -5.16
C ALA A 90 -0.53 -0.30 -4.82
N TYR A 91 -1.66 -0.80 -5.34
CA TYR A 91 -2.97 -0.22 -5.04
C TYR A 91 -3.37 -0.43 -3.58
N PHE A 92 -2.98 -1.56 -2.97
CA PHE A 92 -3.17 -1.77 -1.54
C PHE A 92 -2.36 -0.77 -0.71
N CYS A 93 -1.07 -0.57 -1.02
CA CYS A 93 -0.23 0.40 -0.32
C CYS A 93 -0.80 1.81 -0.44
N LEU A 94 -1.23 2.20 -1.64
CA LEU A 94 -1.83 3.51 -1.89
C LEU A 94 -3.11 3.71 -1.06
N LEU A 95 -4.02 2.72 -1.08
CA LEU A 95 -5.26 2.76 -0.31
C LEU A 95 -5.00 2.81 1.20
N SER A 96 -4.10 1.95 1.69
CA SER A 96 -3.79 1.82 3.11
C SER A 96 -3.11 3.07 3.67
N ASN A 97 -2.20 3.71 2.92
CA ASN A 97 -1.57 4.98 3.35
C ASN A 97 -2.61 6.10 3.47
N GLY A 98 -3.52 6.22 2.49
CA GLY A 98 -4.61 7.20 2.54
C GLY A 98 -5.59 6.92 3.68
N ALA A 99 -5.98 5.66 3.86
CA ALA A 99 -6.86 5.24 4.94
C ALA A 99 -6.25 5.49 6.31
N TYR A 100 -4.95 5.21 6.48
CA TYR A 100 -4.21 5.44 7.71
C TYR A 100 -4.22 6.92 8.12
N LEU A 101 -3.91 7.84 7.20
CA LEU A 101 -4.01 9.29 7.46
C LEU A 101 -5.46 9.73 7.76
N ALA A 102 -6.44 9.19 7.03
CA ALA A 102 -7.84 9.51 7.27
C ALA A 102 -8.33 9.02 8.66
N THR A 103 -7.94 7.81 9.07
CA THR A 103 -8.26 7.30 10.41
C THR A 103 -7.56 8.07 11.50
N ALA A 104 -6.30 8.49 11.27
CA ALA A 104 -5.57 9.34 12.20
C ALA A 104 -6.25 10.69 12.41
N TRP A 105 -6.75 11.30 11.33
CA TRP A 105 -7.56 12.52 11.38
C TRP A 105 -8.81 12.33 12.25
N MET A 106 -9.54 11.23 12.07
CA MET A 106 -10.79 10.96 12.78
C MET A 106 -10.57 10.62 14.26
N THR A 107 -9.48 9.94 14.58
CA THR A 107 -9.20 9.45 15.93
C THR A 107 -8.51 10.52 16.79
N GLY A 108 -7.81 11.48 16.16
CA GLY A 108 -7.15 12.59 16.85
C GLY A 108 -6.02 12.16 17.80
N ASP A 109 -5.54 10.93 17.67
CA ASP A 109 -4.52 10.39 18.56
C ASP A 109 -3.15 11.01 18.22
N ARG A 110 -2.47 11.49 19.25
CA ARG A 110 -1.27 12.35 19.18
C ARG A 110 -0.06 11.61 18.63
N TYR A 111 -0.08 10.28 18.61
CA TYR A 111 1.02 9.48 18.09
C TYR A 111 0.96 9.28 16.57
N LEU A 112 -0.19 9.51 15.92
CA LEU A 112 -0.33 9.30 14.48
C LEU A 112 0.15 10.51 13.67
N ASP A 113 0.63 10.22 12.46
CA ASP A 113 1.32 11.19 11.61
C ASP A 113 0.43 12.37 11.21
N THR A 114 -0.88 12.17 11.11
CA THR A 114 -1.81 13.26 10.80
C THR A 114 -1.90 14.29 11.91
N THR A 115 -1.95 13.86 13.16
CA THR A 115 -2.00 14.78 14.31
C THR A 115 -0.69 15.55 14.43
N LYS A 116 0.46 14.86 14.26
CA LYS A 116 1.77 15.50 14.21
C LYS A 116 1.91 16.48 13.04
N LEU A 117 1.41 16.12 11.86
CA LEU A 117 1.40 17.00 10.70
C LEU A 117 0.60 18.27 10.99
N LEU A 118 -0.58 18.16 11.59
CA LEU A 118 -1.39 19.32 11.98
C LEU A 118 -0.72 20.16 13.07
N ASP A 119 -0.13 19.53 14.08
CA ASP A 119 0.60 20.19 15.17
C ASP A 119 1.81 20.98 14.66
N HIS A 120 2.49 20.46 13.63
CA HIS A 120 3.60 21.13 12.96
C HIS A 120 3.16 22.11 11.85
N GLY A 121 1.85 22.36 11.69
CA GLY A 121 1.32 23.39 10.79
C GLY A 121 1.05 22.95 9.35
N ALA A 122 0.95 21.65 9.08
CA ALA A 122 0.58 21.16 7.76
C ALA A 122 -0.84 21.64 7.39
N PRO A 123 -1.07 22.09 6.15
CA PRO A 123 -2.39 22.52 5.73
C PRO A 123 -3.38 21.33 5.73
N PRO A 124 -4.50 21.40 6.48
CA PRO A 124 -5.57 20.41 6.50
C PRO A 124 -6.01 19.95 5.11
N LEU A 125 -6.08 20.91 4.19
CA LEU A 125 -6.51 20.67 2.82
C LEU A 125 -5.55 19.77 2.05
N ALA A 126 -4.24 19.86 2.30
CA ALA A 126 -3.26 18.99 1.64
C ALA A 126 -3.40 17.54 2.14
N ILE A 127 -3.64 17.35 3.43
CA ILE A 127 -3.89 16.03 4.02
C ILE A 127 -5.19 15.45 3.44
N ALA A 128 -6.27 16.23 3.43
CA ALA A 128 -7.55 15.80 2.87
C ALA A 128 -7.45 15.47 1.37
N ALA A 129 -6.74 16.30 0.59
CA ALA A 129 -6.51 16.06 -0.84
C ALA A 129 -5.68 14.79 -1.07
N PHE A 130 -4.63 14.59 -0.28
CA PHE A 130 -3.81 13.38 -0.34
C PHE A 130 -4.65 12.14 -0.01
N CYS A 131 -5.41 12.14 1.08
CA CYS A 131 -6.31 11.04 1.45
C CYS A 131 -7.35 10.78 0.36
N GLY A 132 -8.03 11.81 -0.13
CA GLY A 132 -9.04 11.69 -1.17
C GLY A 132 -8.49 11.07 -2.44
N LEU A 133 -7.31 11.51 -2.89
CA LEU A 133 -6.66 11.00 -4.09
C LEU A 133 -6.17 9.56 -3.91
N THR A 134 -5.44 9.28 -2.84
CA THR A 134 -4.86 7.96 -2.60
C THR A 134 -5.92 6.89 -2.32
N ILE A 135 -6.97 7.22 -1.56
CA ILE A 135 -8.11 6.32 -1.32
C ILE A 135 -8.87 6.08 -2.63
N SER A 136 -9.17 7.12 -3.41
CA SER A 136 -9.96 6.97 -4.64
C SER A 136 -9.23 6.12 -5.68
N VAL A 137 -7.97 6.44 -5.96
CA VAL A 137 -7.15 5.70 -6.93
C VAL A 137 -6.84 4.30 -6.42
N GLY A 138 -6.47 4.17 -5.15
CA GLY A 138 -6.18 2.91 -4.49
C GLY A 138 -7.38 1.97 -4.51
N TYR A 139 -8.57 2.46 -4.14
CA TYR A 139 -9.79 1.65 -4.10
C TYR A 139 -10.20 1.17 -5.50
N LEU A 140 -10.21 2.06 -6.51
CA LEU A 140 -10.58 1.69 -7.87
C LEU A 140 -9.61 0.65 -8.46
N GLY A 141 -8.30 0.83 -8.25
CA GLY A 141 -7.29 -0.12 -8.72
C GLY A 141 -7.33 -1.44 -7.95
N PHE A 142 -7.43 -1.40 -6.62
CA PHE A 142 -7.49 -2.58 -5.77
C PHE A 142 -8.73 -3.43 -6.06
N ARG A 143 -9.90 -2.80 -6.22
CA ARG A 143 -11.15 -3.48 -6.60
C ARG A 143 -11.00 -4.26 -7.92
N ARG A 144 -10.35 -3.65 -8.93
CA ARG A 144 -10.09 -4.32 -10.22
C ARG A 144 -9.19 -5.55 -10.04
N GLN A 145 -8.16 -5.45 -9.22
CA GLN A 145 -7.26 -6.57 -8.93
C GLN A 145 -7.95 -7.68 -8.13
N CYS A 146 -8.76 -7.34 -7.11
CA CYS A 146 -9.54 -8.34 -6.37
C CYS A 146 -10.46 -9.14 -7.29
N ILE A 147 -11.15 -8.48 -8.22
CA ILE A 147 -11.98 -9.16 -9.22
C ILE A 147 -11.12 -10.07 -10.10
N TYR A 148 -9.96 -9.58 -10.59
CA TYR A 148 -9.06 -10.38 -11.40
C TYR A 148 -8.62 -11.69 -10.71
N TRP A 149 -8.27 -11.63 -9.43
CA TRP A 149 -7.80 -12.81 -8.69
C TRP A 149 -8.93 -13.74 -8.20
N LEU A 150 -10.15 -13.24 -7.99
CA LEU A 150 -11.30 -14.04 -7.53
C LEU A 150 -12.19 -14.57 -8.66
N SER A 151 -12.25 -13.92 -9.83
CA SER A 151 -13.10 -14.33 -10.95
C SER A 151 -12.78 -15.75 -11.38
N PRO A 152 -13.75 -16.70 -11.40
CA PRO A 152 -13.49 -18.04 -11.93
C PRO A 152 -13.01 -17.95 -13.38
N GLU A 153 -11.96 -18.71 -13.72
CA GLU A 153 -11.70 -19.03 -15.12
C GLU A 153 -12.97 -19.73 -15.60
N LEU A 154 -13.61 -19.22 -16.64
CA LEU A 154 -14.66 -19.97 -17.31
C LEU A 154 -13.97 -21.24 -17.81
N ASP A 155 -14.30 -22.39 -17.22
CA ASP A 155 -13.80 -23.70 -17.64
C ASP A 155 -14.02 -23.84 -19.14
N ASN A 156 -12.94 -23.67 -19.92
CA ASN A 156 -12.90 -23.99 -21.34
C ASN A 156 -12.77 -25.51 -21.57
N ASP A 157 -13.20 -26.33 -20.61
CA ASP A 157 -13.03 -27.79 -20.62
C ASP A 157 -14.33 -28.54 -20.97
N SER A 158 -15.20 -27.91 -21.78
CA SER A 158 -16.46 -28.51 -22.23
C SER A 158 -16.63 -28.59 -23.75
N THR A 159 -15.57 -28.77 -24.53
CA THR A 159 -15.67 -29.29 -25.92
C THR A 159 -14.34 -29.85 -26.43
N GLY A 160 -13.93 -31.00 -25.88
CA GLY A 160 -12.76 -31.74 -26.38
C GLY A 160 -12.92 -33.26 -26.34
N SER A 161 -14.12 -33.77 -26.02
CA SER A 161 -14.37 -35.22 -25.98
C SER A 161 -15.14 -35.67 -27.22
N SER A 162 -14.45 -36.46 -28.04
CA SER A 162 -15.01 -37.57 -28.85
C SER A 162 -15.86 -37.23 -30.09
N CYS A 163 -15.20 -37.07 -31.23
CA CYS A 163 -15.75 -37.48 -32.54
C CYS A 163 -14.70 -38.28 -33.32
N THR A 164 -14.35 -39.47 -32.82
CA THR A 164 -13.92 -40.59 -33.67
C THR A 164 -15.16 -41.14 -34.37
N ALA A 165 -15.44 -40.65 -35.58
CA ALA A 165 -16.31 -41.33 -36.52
C ALA A 165 -15.42 -42.00 -37.56
N SER A 166 -15.12 -43.28 -37.32
CA SER A 166 -14.65 -44.19 -38.35
C SER A 166 -15.70 -44.25 -39.47
N THR A 167 -15.33 -43.90 -40.70
CA THR A 167 -16.11 -44.27 -41.89
C THR A 167 -15.28 -45.24 -42.70
N THR A 168 -15.53 -46.52 -42.45
CA THR A 168 -15.28 -47.62 -43.35
C THR A 168 -16.38 -47.57 -44.41
N THR A 169 -16.05 -47.38 -45.68
CA THR A 169 -16.62 -48.08 -46.85
C THR A 169 -15.90 -47.63 -48.11
#